data_AF-A0A3D0NUI1-F1
#
_entry.id   AF-A0A3D0NUI1-F1
#
_cell.length_a   1.000
_cell.length_b   1.000
_cell.length_c   1.000
_cell.angle_alpha   90.00
_cell.angle_beta   90.00
_cell.angle_gamma   90.00
#
_symmetry.space_group_name_H-M   'P 1'
#
loop_
_entity.id
_entity.type
_entity.pdbx_description
1 polymer ?
#
loop_
_entity_poly.entity_id
_entity_poly.type
_entity_poly.pdbx_seq_one_letter_code
_entity_poly.pdbx_strand_id
1 'polypeptide(L)'
;MSNEKKNRNITVTVIVLVLIVAVSAVLILISLSMQKKSPKNTLTLTTDQIVTSVIKKMNYTNLSPISAENISRYYEIPSNTVSDSAMYISGKSGTEIELACFRLQNDGAQTPLLQAVNAYLDEKGSLTPSSAQTANAKVATHLPYIFVAVAQDSETAAKAFEAVLNDSLNSKEDTTSAK
;
A
#
# COMPACT_ATOMS: atom_id res chain seq x y z
N MET A 1 0.37 55.10 -38.43
CA MET A 1 1.05 54.48 -37.26
C MET A 1 0.15 54.17 -36.04
N SER A 2 -1.15 54.50 -36.04
CA SER A 2 -2.05 54.19 -34.88
C SER A 2 -2.68 52.79 -34.94
N ASN A 3 -3.02 52.29 -36.14
CA ASN A 3 -3.76 51.03 -36.29
C ASN A 3 -2.92 49.75 -36.08
N GLU A 4 -1.61 49.76 -36.37
CA GLU A 4 -0.75 48.59 -36.15
C GLU A 4 -0.52 48.28 -34.66
N LYS A 5 -0.38 49.32 -33.82
CA LYS A 5 -0.22 49.17 -32.37
C LYS A 5 -1.49 48.60 -31.71
N LYS A 6 -2.67 49.04 -32.17
CA LYS A 6 -3.97 48.58 -31.62
C LYS A 6 -4.22 47.10 -31.92
N ASN A 7 -3.93 46.66 -33.15
CA ASN A 7 -4.13 45.27 -33.56
C ASN A 7 -3.14 44.33 -32.85
N ARG A 8 -1.89 44.76 -32.65
CA ARG A 8 -0.88 43.99 -31.90
C ARG A 8 -1.27 43.77 -30.44
N ASN A 9 -1.85 44.78 -29.78
CA ASN A 9 -2.28 44.65 -28.39
C ASN A 9 -3.47 43.68 -28.26
N ILE A 10 -4.42 43.71 -29.21
CA ILE A 10 -5.55 42.78 -29.23
C ILE A 10 -5.06 41.33 -29.45
N THR A 11 -4.14 41.11 -30.38
CA THR A 11 -3.59 39.76 -30.63
C THR A 11 -2.87 39.20 -29.41
N VAL A 12 -2.09 40.01 -28.69
CA VAL A 12 -1.41 39.58 -27.46
C VAL A 12 -2.42 39.23 -26.36
N THR A 13 -3.46 40.04 -26.18
CA THR A 13 -4.52 39.76 -25.18
C THR A 13 -5.27 38.47 -25.48
N VAL A 14 -5.56 38.19 -26.75
CA VAL A 14 -6.23 36.93 -27.16
C VAL A 14 -5.33 35.73 -26.90
N ILE A 15 -4.04 35.81 -27.23
CA ILE A 15 -3.08 34.71 -26.99
C ILE A 15 -2.95 34.41 -25.49
N VAL A 16 -2.87 35.43 -24.64
CA VAL A 16 -2.78 35.25 -23.17
C VAL A 16 -4.05 34.59 -22.62
N LEU A 17 -5.24 34.98 -23.08
CA LEU A 17 -6.50 34.36 -22.69
C LEU A 17 -6.57 32.88 -23.07
N VAL A 18 -6.13 32.53 -24.29
CA VAL A 18 -6.09 31.13 -24.75
C VAL A 18 -5.14 30.29 -23.90
N LEU A 19 -3.98 30.83 -23.53
CA LEU A 19 -3.03 30.13 -22.66
C LEU A 19 -3.58 29.88 -21.25
N ILE A 20 -4.30 30.83 -20.67
CA ILE A 20 -4.91 30.67 -19.34
C ILE A 20 -5.97 29.56 -19.36
N VAL A 21 -6.82 29.53 -20.39
CA VAL A 21 -7.86 28.49 -20.54
C VAL A 21 -7.21 27.11 -20.71
N ALA A 22 -6.16 27.00 -21.52
CA ALA A 22 -5.44 25.72 -21.71
C ALA A 22 -4.81 25.20 -20.41
N VAL A 23 -4.16 26.08 -19.63
CA VAL A 23 -3.55 25.70 -18.34
C VAL A 23 -4.62 25.24 -17.34
N SER A 24 -5.75 25.95 -17.27
CA SER A 24 -6.86 25.59 -16.37
C SER A 24 -7.47 24.23 -16.70
N ALA A 25 -7.63 23.91 -17.99
CA ALA A 25 -8.15 22.61 -18.44
C ALA A 25 -7.20 21.45 -18.06
N VAL A 26 -5.90 21.65 -18.20
CA VAL A 26 -4.89 20.65 -17.80
C VAL A 26 -4.91 20.42 -16.29
N LEU A 27 -5.03 21.48 -15.48
CA LEU A 27 -5.11 21.37 -14.02
C LEU A 27 -6.39 20.64 -13.56
N ILE A 28 -7.52 20.87 -14.23
CA ILE A 28 -8.79 20.17 -13.95
C ILE A 28 -8.67 18.68 -14.32
N LEU A 29 -8.05 18.35 -15.47
CA LEU A 29 -7.84 16.96 -15.89
C LEU A 29 -6.89 16.21 -14.94
N ILE A 30 -5.84 16.85 -14.44
CA ILE A 30 -4.94 16.26 -13.44
C ILE A 30 -5.71 16.04 -12.12
N SER A 31 -6.51 17.02 -11.69
CA SER A 31 -7.30 16.93 -10.45
C SER A 31 -8.35 15.81 -10.51
N LEU A 32 -9.02 15.63 -11.65
CA LEU A 32 -9.98 14.55 -11.87
C LEU A 32 -9.29 13.17 -11.96
N SER A 33 -8.07 13.12 -12.50
CA SER A 33 -7.29 11.87 -12.58
C SER A 33 -6.80 11.38 -11.21
N MET A 34 -6.68 12.27 -10.22
CA MET A 34 -6.36 11.94 -8.83
C MET A 34 -7.60 11.55 -7.99
N GLN A 35 -8.82 11.73 -8.53
CA GLN A 35 -10.06 11.31 -7.89
C GLN A 35 -10.53 9.92 -8.36
N LYS A 36 -9.61 8.97 -8.56
CA LYS A 36 -9.98 7.56 -8.48
C LYS A 36 -10.34 7.28 -7.02
N LYS A 37 -11.59 7.58 -6.65
CA LYS A 37 -12.24 7.02 -5.48
C LYS A 37 -12.23 5.52 -5.69
N SER A 38 -11.24 4.84 -5.09
CA SER A 38 -11.33 3.40 -4.90
C SER A 38 -12.69 3.14 -4.27
N PRO A 39 -13.52 2.26 -4.86
CA PRO A 39 -14.79 1.92 -4.24
C PRO A 39 -14.49 1.53 -2.80
N LYS A 40 -15.23 2.11 -1.84
CA LYS A 40 -15.30 1.60 -0.47
C LYS A 40 -16.01 0.23 -0.51
N ASN A 41 -15.43 -0.73 -1.22
CA ASN A 41 -15.69 -2.12 -0.93
C ASN A 41 -15.09 -2.32 0.45
N THR A 42 -15.97 -2.41 1.45
CA THR A 42 -15.60 -2.82 2.80
C THR A 42 -15.05 -4.23 2.71
N LEU A 43 -13.75 -4.35 2.43
CA LEU A 43 -12.97 -5.54 2.70
C LEU A 43 -13.18 -5.86 4.18
N THR A 44 -13.76 -7.02 4.42
CA THR A 44 -14.14 -7.51 5.75
C THR A 44 -13.11 -8.47 6.31
N LEU A 45 -12.01 -8.70 5.59
CA LEU A 45 -10.96 -9.60 6.06
C LEU A 45 -10.20 -8.96 7.23
N THR A 46 -9.98 -9.74 8.28
CA THR A 46 -9.02 -9.38 9.33
C THR A 46 -7.60 -9.53 8.80
N THR A 47 -6.64 -8.86 9.41
CA THR A 47 -5.22 -9.02 9.03
C THR A 47 -4.75 -10.47 9.20
N ASP A 48 -5.27 -11.18 10.21
CA ASP A 48 -5.00 -12.59 10.44
C ASP A 48 -5.49 -13.49 9.30
N GLN A 49 -6.73 -13.28 8.83
CA GLN A 49 -7.28 -14.02 7.68
C GLN A 49 -6.46 -13.79 6.41
N ILE A 50 -5.97 -12.58 6.21
CA ILE A 50 -5.11 -12.25 5.07
C ILE A 50 -3.79 -13.03 5.16
N VAL A 51 -3.08 -12.92 6.29
CA VAL A 51 -1.78 -13.58 6.46
C VAL A 51 -1.91 -15.09 6.38
N THR A 52 -2.90 -15.69 7.05
CA THR A 52 -3.14 -17.15 6.99
C THR A 52 -3.49 -17.63 5.57
N SER A 53 -4.23 -16.83 4.79
CA SER A 53 -4.51 -17.14 3.38
C SER A 53 -3.26 -17.08 2.52
N VAL A 54 -2.37 -16.11 2.74
CA VAL A 54 -1.07 -16.02 2.08
C VAL A 54 -0.20 -17.23 2.45
N ILE A 55 -0.11 -17.57 3.74
CA ILE A 55 0.63 -18.76 4.23
C ILE A 55 0.16 -20.02 3.50
N LYS A 56 -1.16 -20.22 3.40
CA LYS A 56 -1.75 -21.36 2.69
C LYS A 56 -1.41 -21.34 1.20
N LYS A 57 -1.50 -20.18 0.54
CA LYS A 57 -1.24 -20.04 -0.90
C LYS A 57 0.23 -20.25 -1.26
N MET A 58 1.13 -19.84 -0.35
CA MET A 58 2.58 -20.00 -0.48
C MET A 58 3.09 -21.36 0.00
N ASN A 59 2.22 -22.18 0.61
CA ASN A 59 2.59 -23.44 1.27
C ASN A 59 3.70 -23.25 2.33
N TYR A 60 3.73 -22.11 3.00
CA TYR A 60 4.68 -21.88 4.08
C TYR A 60 4.34 -22.78 5.28
N THR A 61 5.38 -23.30 5.92
CA THR A 61 5.26 -24.20 7.07
C THR A 61 6.09 -23.69 8.23
N ASN A 62 5.77 -24.14 9.46
CA ASN A 62 6.51 -23.77 10.68
C ASN A 62 6.48 -22.26 11.02
N LEU A 63 5.43 -21.56 10.58
CA LEU A 63 5.16 -20.18 10.98
C LEU A 63 4.32 -20.16 12.26
N SER A 64 4.73 -19.35 13.23
CA SER A 64 4.01 -19.13 14.48
C SER A 64 3.51 -17.69 14.54
N PRO A 65 2.27 -17.47 15.00
CA PRO A 65 1.75 -16.12 15.18
C PRO A 65 2.50 -15.41 16.31
N ILE A 66 2.72 -14.12 16.15
CA ILE A 66 3.14 -13.20 17.21
C ILE A 66 1.89 -12.55 17.79
N SER A 67 1.77 -12.52 19.12
CA SER A 67 0.64 -11.86 19.76
C SER A 67 0.65 -10.35 19.45
N ALA A 68 -0.53 -9.75 19.28
CA ALA A 68 -0.66 -8.34 18.89
C ALA A 68 0.11 -7.39 19.82
N GLU A 69 0.11 -7.67 21.13
CA GLU A 69 0.88 -6.95 22.15
C GLU A 69 2.40 -7.00 21.98
N ASN A 70 2.91 -8.00 21.25
CA ASN A 70 4.32 -8.17 20.99
C ASN A 70 4.72 -7.67 19.59
N ILE A 71 3.78 -7.39 18.69
CA ILE A 71 4.07 -6.80 17.36
C ILE A 71 4.75 -5.44 17.50
N SER A 72 4.38 -4.66 18.52
CA SER A 72 4.99 -3.35 18.80
C SER A 72 6.46 -3.43 19.24
N ARG A 73 6.96 -4.63 19.57
CA ARG A 73 8.40 -4.87 19.84
C ARG A 73 9.22 -5.02 18.56
N TYR A 74 8.55 -5.27 17.43
CA TYR A 74 9.18 -5.36 16.10
C TYR A 74 9.00 -4.05 15.36
N TYR A 75 7.78 -3.49 15.36
CA TYR A 75 7.47 -2.25 14.67
C TYR A 75 7.09 -1.17 15.67
N GLU A 76 7.85 -0.07 15.71
CA GLU A 76 7.53 1.13 16.48
C GLU A 76 6.40 1.92 15.82
N ILE A 77 5.19 1.36 15.80
CA ILE A 77 4.02 1.95 15.14
C ILE A 77 3.40 3.02 16.03
N PRO A 78 3.25 4.27 15.56
CA PRO A 78 2.58 5.30 16.34
C PRO A 78 1.14 4.93 16.69
N SER A 79 0.69 5.30 17.89
CA SER A 79 -0.70 5.08 18.31
C SER A 79 -1.70 5.63 17.30
N ASN A 80 -2.84 4.95 17.12
CA ASN A 80 -3.89 5.31 16.16
C ASN A 80 -3.49 5.23 14.67
N THR A 81 -2.36 4.58 14.33
CA THR A 81 -1.95 4.35 12.93
C THR A 81 -2.64 3.14 12.33
N VAL A 82 -2.78 2.06 13.10
CA VAL A 82 -3.39 0.80 12.67
C VAL A 82 -4.64 0.49 13.48
N SER A 83 -5.64 -0.11 12.83
CA SER A 83 -6.87 -0.61 13.45
C SER A 83 -6.84 -2.12 13.71
N ASP A 84 -5.99 -2.85 13.00
CA ASP A 84 -5.78 -4.30 13.12
C ASP A 84 -4.36 -4.66 12.65
N SER A 85 -3.79 -5.72 13.21
CA SER A 85 -2.44 -6.19 12.86
C SER A 85 -2.27 -7.68 13.14
N ALA A 86 -1.60 -8.39 12.23
CA ALA A 86 -1.20 -9.78 12.41
C ALA A 86 0.23 -9.98 11.92
N MET A 87 1.00 -10.80 12.64
CA MET A 87 2.38 -11.11 12.29
C MET A 87 2.68 -12.58 12.54
N TYR A 88 3.41 -13.21 11.62
CA TYR A 88 3.81 -14.60 11.67
C TYR A 88 5.30 -14.71 11.37
N ILE A 89 6.03 -15.43 12.21
CA ILE A 89 7.46 -15.67 12.03
C ILE A 89 7.78 -17.15 12.06
N SER A 90 8.80 -17.53 11.30
CA SER A 90 9.35 -18.88 11.31
C SER A 90 10.05 -19.20 12.64
N GLY A 91 9.81 -20.40 13.18
CA GLY A 91 10.40 -20.85 14.45
C GLY A 91 11.73 -21.62 14.33
N LYS A 92 12.24 -21.87 13.11
CA LYS A 92 13.44 -22.70 12.88
C LYS A 92 14.63 -21.85 12.42
N SER A 93 15.78 -22.07 13.04
CA SER A 93 17.07 -21.57 12.58
C SER A 93 17.35 -22.06 11.15
N GLY A 94 17.37 -21.17 10.17
CA GLY A 94 17.76 -21.47 8.78
C GLY A 94 16.76 -21.09 7.68
N THR A 95 15.51 -20.80 8.03
CA THR A 95 14.51 -20.23 7.10
C THR A 95 13.82 -19.09 7.82
N GLU A 96 14.33 -17.86 7.67
CA GLU A 96 13.75 -16.67 8.27
C GLU A 96 12.62 -16.14 7.39
N ILE A 97 11.42 -16.68 7.59
CA ILE A 97 10.19 -16.14 7.01
C ILE A 97 9.52 -15.28 8.06
N GLU A 98 9.15 -14.06 7.68
CA GLU A 98 8.35 -13.14 8.48
C GLU A 98 7.30 -12.50 7.58
N LEU A 99 6.04 -12.61 7.99
CA LEU A 99 4.91 -11.99 7.33
C LEU A 99 4.19 -11.10 8.33
N ALA A 100 3.93 -9.85 7.96
CA ALA A 100 3.11 -8.94 8.75
C ALA A 100 2.04 -8.29 7.87
N CYS A 101 0.84 -8.11 8.41
CA CYS A 101 -0.23 -7.37 7.76
C CYS A 101 -0.82 -6.37 8.75
N PHE A 102 -1.04 -5.16 8.26
CA PHE A 102 -1.56 -4.04 9.02
C PHE A 102 -2.75 -3.46 8.30
N ARG A 103 -3.82 -3.16 9.03
CA ARG A 103 -4.95 -2.40 8.53
C ARG A 103 -4.83 -0.97 9.03
N LEU A 104 -4.80 0.00 8.13
CA LEU A 104 -4.73 1.41 8.48
C LEU A 104 -5.99 1.84 9.24
N GLN A 105 -5.80 2.74 10.22
CA GLN A 105 -6.90 3.39 10.92
C GLN A 105 -7.63 4.40 10.00
N ASN A 106 -6.89 5.08 9.14
CA ASN A 106 -7.37 6.05 8.16
C ASN A 106 -6.33 6.25 7.04
N ASP A 107 -6.71 6.93 5.96
CA ASP A 107 -5.86 7.12 4.78
C ASP A 107 -4.57 7.91 5.09
N GLY A 108 -4.60 8.81 6.09
CA GLY A 108 -3.44 9.57 6.53
C GLY A 108 -2.41 8.77 7.33
N ALA A 109 -2.75 7.54 7.74
CA ALA A 109 -1.90 6.67 8.53
C ALA A 109 -0.88 5.87 7.69
N GLN A 110 -0.96 5.93 6.36
CA GLN A 110 -0.07 5.16 5.48
C GLN A 110 1.41 5.57 5.66
N THR A 111 1.71 6.87 5.58
CA THR A 111 3.09 7.38 5.70
C THR A 111 3.75 7.02 7.03
N PRO A 112 3.14 7.27 8.21
CA PRO A 112 3.76 6.91 9.48
C PRO A 112 3.96 5.40 9.63
N LEU A 113 3.05 4.57 9.09
CA LEU A 113 3.25 3.12 9.10
C LEU A 113 4.44 2.70 8.24
N LEU A 114 4.56 3.23 7.01
CA LEU A 114 5.68 2.92 6.13
C LEU A 114 7.03 3.36 6.72
N GLN A 115 7.06 4.48 7.45
CA GLN A 115 8.26 4.92 8.18
C GLN A 115 8.66 3.91 9.25
N ALA A 116 7.71 3.44 10.08
CA ALA A 116 7.98 2.43 11.09
C ALA A 116 8.44 1.09 10.49
N VAL A 117 7.82 0.66 9.38
CA VAL A 117 8.21 -0.55 8.65
C VAL A 117 9.62 -0.44 8.08
N ASN A 118 9.96 0.68 7.44
CA ASN A 118 11.29 0.88 6.87
C ASN A 118 12.37 0.94 7.96
N ALA A 119 12.10 1.64 9.07
CA ALA A 119 13.03 1.69 10.20
C ALA A 119 13.34 0.29 10.75
N TYR A 120 12.32 -0.55 10.91
CA TYR A 120 12.49 -1.94 11.31
C TYR A 120 13.34 -2.74 10.31
N LEU A 121 13.06 -2.62 9.00
CA LEU A 121 13.81 -3.34 7.96
C LEU A 121 15.28 -2.88 7.90
N ASP A 122 15.54 -1.59 8.08
CA ASP A 122 16.90 -1.03 8.11
C ASP A 122 17.69 -1.51 9.34
N GLU A 123 17.06 -1.52 10.52
CA GLU A 123 17.66 -2.04 11.75
C GLU A 123 17.95 -3.54 11.64
N LYS A 124 16.95 -4.32 11.21
CA LYS A 124 17.11 -5.77 11.02
C LYS A 124 18.24 -6.08 10.04
N GLY A 125 18.32 -5.34 8.93
CA GLY A 125 19.36 -5.49 7.93
C GLY A 125 20.76 -5.13 8.44
N SER A 126 20.85 -4.23 9.42
CA SER A 126 22.11 -3.84 10.06
C SER A 126 22.60 -4.88 11.08
N LEU A 127 21.69 -5.62 11.71
CA LEU A 127 21.99 -6.63 12.73
C LEU A 127 22.29 -8.02 12.16
N THR A 128 21.83 -8.32 10.95
CA THR A 128 22.09 -9.60 10.28
C THR A 128 23.23 -9.46 9.26
N PRO A 129 24.40 -10.12 9.44
CA PRO A 129 25.53 -10.04 8.50
C PRO A 129 25.22 -10.56 7.08
N SER A 130 24.09 -11.25 6.91
CA SER A 130 23.58 -11.64 5.59
C SER A 130 22.65 -10.52 5.07
N SER A 131 23.25 -9.58 4.34
CA SER A 131 22.55 -8.49 3.65
C SER A 131 21.51 -8.96 2.62
N ALA A 132 21.36 -10.27 2.40
CA ALA A 132 20.38 -10.86 1.51
C ALA A 132 18.98 -10.98 2.15
N GLN A 133 18.86 -11.02 3.48
CA GLN A 133 17.59 -11.29 4.18
C GLN A 133 16.61 -10.11 4.06
N THR A 134 17.05 -8.89 4.38
CA THR A 134 16.26 -7.68 4.18
C THR A 134 16.26 -7.17 2.75
N ALA A 135 17.24 -7.56 1.92
CA ALA A 135 17.16 -7.35 0.47
C ALA A 135 15.97 -8.12 -0.15
N ASN A 136 15.56 -9.21 0.48
CA ASN A 136 14.37 -9.96 0.12
C ASN A 136 13.13 -9.51 0.91
N ALA A 137 13.12 -8.31 1.48
CA ALA A 137 11.90 -7.73 2.04
C ALA A 137 11.04 -7.12 0.93
N LYS A 138 9.73 -7.36 0.98
CA LYS A 138 8.76 -6.71 0.11
C LYS A 138 7.64 -6.10 0.93
N VAL A 139 7.35 -4.84 0.65
CA VAL A 139 6.17 -4.14 1.17
C VAL A 139 5.17 -4.00 0.03
N ALA A 140 3.95 -4.49 0.22
CA ALA A 140 2.83 -4.39 -0.72
C ALA A 140 1.70 -3.57 -0.09
N THR A 141 1.06 -2.73 -0.89
CA THR A 141 -0.04 -1.87 -0.43
C THR A 141 -1.30 -2.13 -1.25
N HIS A 142 -2.38 -2.44 -0.56
CA HIS A 142 -3.73 -2.50 -1.13
C HIS A 142 -4.69 -1.93 -0.08
N LEU A 143 -4.94 -0.62 -0.19
CA LEU A 143 -5.64 0.12 0.86
C LEU A 143 -6.99 -0.53 1.22
N PRO A 144 -7.31 -0.65 2.52
CA PRO A 144 -6.61 -0.07 3.68
C PRO A 144 -5.48 -0.95 4.25
N TYR A 145 -4.99 -1.97 3.55
CA TYR A 145 -4.00 -2.93 4.06
C TYR A 145 -2.60 -2.64 3.55
N ILE A 146 -1.63 -2.81 4.44
CA ILE A 146 -0.20 -2.87 4.14
C ILE A 146 0.31 -4.25 4.56
N PHE A 147 1.04 -4.91 3.67
CA PHE A 147 1.62 -6.22 3.88
C PHE A 147 3.14 -6.16 3.76
N VAL A 148 3.83 -6.83 4.68
CA VAL A 148 5.28 -6.94 4.72
C VAL A 148 5.63 -8.43 4.65
N ALA A 149 6.50 -8.80 3.72
CA ALA A 149 7.06 -10.14 3.60
C ALA A 149 8.58 -10.06 3.60
N VAL A 150 9.21 -10.73 4.57
CA VAL A 150 10.65 -11.00 4.58
C VAL A 150 10.78 -12.51 4.36
N ALA A 151 11.11 -12.89 3.13
CA ALA A 151 11.23 -14.29 2.69
C ALA A 151 12.02 -14.33 1.37
N GLN A 152 12.64 -15.46 1.04
CA GLN A 152 13.35 -15.61 -0.25
C GLN A 152 12.44 -15.34 -1.48
N ASP A 153 11.14 -15.59 -1.34
CA ASP A 153 10.11 -15.42 -2.36
C ASP A 153 9.10 -14.31 -2.01
N SER A 154 9.56 -13.26 -1.33
CA SER A 154 8.71 -12.14 -0.87
C SER A 154 7.91 -11.44 -1.95
N GLU A 155 8.43 -11.34 -3.17
CA GLU A 155 7.69 -10.82 -4.34
C GLU A 155 6.48 -11.70 -4.67
N THR A 156 6.63 -13.03 -4.57
CA THR A 156 5.53 -13.99 -4.79
C THR A 156 4.54 -13.92 -3.64
N ALA A 157 5.00 -13.77 -2.40
CA ALA A 157 4.13 -13.55 -1.24
C ALA A 157 3.30 -12.25 -1.36
N ALA A 158 3.90 -11.16 -1.85
CA ALA A 158 3.21 -9.91 -2.12
C ALA A 158 2.10 -10.08 -3.18
N LYS A 159 2.39 -10.81 -4.27
CA LYS A 159 1.38 -11.15 -5.29
C LYS A 159 0.28 -12.06 -4.73
N ALA A 160 0.62 -12.99 -3.85
CA ALA A 160 -0.36 -13.81 -3.16
C ALA A 160 -1.28 -12.96 -2.28
N PHE A 161 -0.74 -11.98 -1.56
CA PHE A 161 -1.51 -10.99 -0.79
C PHE A 161 -2.49 -10.20 -1.67
N GLU A 162 -2.02 -9.65 -2.79
CA GLU A 162 -2.89 -8.92 -3.73
C GLU A 162 -4.02 -9.81 -4.25
N ALA A 163 -3.71 -11.05 -4.60
CA ALA A 163 -4.70 -12.00 -5.08
C ALA A 163 -5.74 -12.36 -4.00
N VAL A 164 -5.33 -12.56 -2.74
CA VAL A 164 -6.27 -12.80 -1.63
C VAL A 164 -7.29 -11.67 -1.50
N LEU A 165 -6.84 -10.42 -1.62
CA LEU A 165 -7.73 -9.27 -1.54
C LEU A 165 -8.65 -9.18 -2.77
N ASN A 166 -8.13 -9.39 -3.97
CA ASN A 166 -8.92 -9.37 -5.20
C ASN A 166 -9.97 -10.48 -5.24
N ASP A 167 -9.63 -11.70 -4.81
CA ASP A 167 -10.57 -12.83 -4.72
C ASP A 167 -11.71 -12.51 -3.75
N SER A 168 -11.38 -11.86 -2.62
CA SER A 168 -12.40 -11.42 -1.65
C SER A 168 -13.33 -10.33 -2.21
N LEU A 169 -12.84 -9.46 -3.09
CA LEU A 169 -13.66 -8.42 -3.72
C LEU A 169 -14.63 -9.03 -4.75
N ASN A 170 -14.12 -9.95 -5.59
CA ASN A 170 -14.92 -10.60 -6.63
C ASN A 170 -15.99 -11.54 -6.07
N SER A 171 -15.72 -12.20 -4.93
CA SER A 171 -16.72 -13.06 -4.27
C SER A 171 -17.97 -12.33 -3.77
N LYS A 172 -17.90 -11.00 -3.58
CA LYS A 172 -19.04 -10.19 -3.13
C LYS A 172 -19.96 -9.75 -4.27
N GLU A 173 -19.43 -9.58 -5.48
CA GLU A 173 -20.22 -9.13 -6.63
C GLU A 173 -21.22 -10.19 -7.11
N ASP A 174 -20.86 -11.48 -7.06
CA ASP A 174 -21.75 -12.59 -7.47
C ASP A 174 -23.00 -12.75 -6.60
N THR A 175 -22.98 -12.26 -5.35
CA THR A 175 -24.13 -12.40 -4.44
C THR A 175 -25.19 -11.31 -4.61
N THR A 176 -24.92 -10.27 -5.39
CA THR A 176 -25.84 -9.12 -5.57
C THR A 176 -26.68 -9.23 -6.86
N SER A 177 -26.33 -10.13 -7.78
CA SER A 177 -27.06 -10.35 -9.05
C SER A 177 -28.21 -11.37 -8.95
N ALA A 178 -28.44 -11.93 -7.75
CA ALA A 178 -29.52 -12.87 -7.49
C ALA A 178 -30.54 -12.25 -6.52
N LYS A 179 -31.26 -11.22 -6.97
CA LYS A 179 -32.51 -10.78 -6.35
C LYS A 179 -33.45 -10.15 -7.35
#